data_AF-A0A2K9CPW0-F1
#
_entry.id   AF-A0A2K9CPW0-F1
#
_cell.length_a   1.000
_cell.length_b   1.000
_cell.length_c   1.000
_cell.angle_alpha   90.00
_cell.angle_beta   90.00
_cell.angle_gamma   90.00
#
_symmetry.space_group_name_H-M   'P 1'
#
loop_
_entity.id
_entity.type
_entity.pdbx_description
1 polymer ?
#
loop_
_entity_poly.entity_id
_entity_poly.type
_entity_poly.pdbx_seq_one_letter_code
_entity_poly.pdbx_strand_id
1 'polypeptide(L)'
;MSDLNLLETFYHHLGLGGEGISHRAPIPAFIYPLIELQSIMRLLVEDIDDFAVTIPMRKMTIGHLSKIASALPGMSFIISQTLSRWDHDRSIQHSDIKGVQGRDEYHLRSFADLGQYIAHFKSFAASIGLNNVSSSALGELYKRTGGNLASTMLHLCHPLYMRQWK
;
A
#
# COMPACT_ATOMS: atom_id res chain seq x y z
N MET A 1 28.90 -6.23 -33.26
CA MET A 1 27.60 -6.70 -32.71
C MET A 1 27.94 -7.76 -31.69
N SER A 2 27.90 -7.40 -30.42
CA SER A 2 28.46 -8.22 -29.32
C SER A 2 27.52 -9.37 -28.97
N ASP A 3 28.11 -10.57 -28.88
CA ASP A 3 27.56 -11.78 -28.29
C ASP A 3 27.00 -11.50 -26.89
N LEU A 4 25.72 -11.13 -26.81
CA LEU A 4 24.96 -11.24 -25.57
C LEU A 4 24.99 -12.72 -25.19
N ASN A 5 25.66 -13.03 -24.08
CA ASN A 5 25.77 -14.37 -23.53
C ASN A 5 24.38 -15.05 -23.60
N LEU A 6 24.30 -16.26 -24.14
CA LEU A 6 23.04 -17.02 -24.24
C LEU A 6 22.28 -17.04 -22.92
N LEU A 7 23.02 -17.05 -21.80
CA LEU A 7 22.50 -16.95 -20.46
C LEU A 7 21.85 -15.58 -20.16
N GLU A 8 22.46 -14.47 -20.57
CA GLU A 8 21.87 -13.12 -20.45
C GLU A 8 20.63 -12.97 -21.31
N THR A 9 20.64 -13.54 -22.52
CA THR A 9 19.46 -13.56 -23.41
C THR A 9 18.33 -14.40 -22.83
N PHE A 10 18.66 -15.55 -22.23
CA PHE A 10 17.72 -16.42 -21.53
C PHE A 10 17.10 -15.71 -20.31
N TYR A 11 17.93 -15.12 -19.45
CA TYR A 11 17.42 -14.34 -18.32
C TYR A 11 16.56 -13.17 -18.81
N HIS A 12 16.97 -12.45 -19.84
CA HIS A 12 16.17 -11.39 -20.43
C HIS A 12 14.80 -11.89 -20.95
N HIS A 13 14.71 -13.09 -21.54
CA HIS A 13 13.43 -13.68 -21.92
C HIS A 13 12.57 -14.08 -20.72
N LEU A 14 13.19 -14.42 -19.60
CA LEU A 14 12.54 -14.67 -18.32
C LEU A 14 12.23 -13.39 -17.52
N GLY A 15 12.47 -12.19 -18.07
CA GLY A 15 12.29 -10.93 -17.35
C GLY A 15 13.37 -10.67 -16.28
N LEU A 16 14.41 -11.49 -16.23
CA LEU A 16 15.50 -11.47 -15.26
C LEU A 16 16.75 -10.80 -15.88
N GLY A 17 17.52 -10.11 -15.06
CA GLY A 17 18.87 -9.65 -15.32
C GLY A 17 19.83 -10.26 -14.29
N GLY A 18 21.13 -10.09 -14.49
CA GLY A 18 22.18 -10.74 -13.68
C GLY A 18 22.05 -10.59 -12.16
N GLU A 19 21.30 -9.59 -11.67
CA GLU A 19 21.04 -9.36 -10.24
C GLU A 19 19.59 -8.91 -9.90
N GLY A 20 18.61 -9.07 -10.80
CA GLY A 20 17.22 -8.65 -10.52
C GLY A 20 16.32 -8.57 -11.74
N ILE A 21 15.06 -8.15 -11.58
CA ILE A 21 14.13 -7.97 -12.71
C ILE A 21 14.68 -6.87 -13.64
N SER A 22 14.96 -7.22 -14.90
CA SER A 22 15.47 -6.24 -15.85
C SER A 22 14.32 -5.34 -16.30
N HIS A 23 14.39 -4.05 -15.95
CA HIS A 23 13.38 -3.04 -16.31
C HIS A 23 13.06 -2.97 -17.81
N ARG A 24 14.01 -3.38 -18.68
CA ARG A 24 13.82 -3.44 -20.14
C ARG A 24 13.27 -4.79 -20.62
N ALA A 25 13.53 -5.88 -19.90
CA ALA A 25 13.17 -7.23 -20.29
C ALA A 25 11.66 -7.43 -20.31
N PRO A 26 11.06 -8.00 -21.37
CA PRO A 26 9.60 -8.15 -21.51
C PRO A 26 8.98 -8.91 -20.33
N ILE A 27 7.66 -8.78 -20.15
CA ILE A 27 6.97 -9.62 -19.16
C ILE A 27 7.11 -11.08 -19.62
N PRO A 28 7.50 -12.00 -18.73
CA PRO A 28 7.70 -13.39 -19.12
C PRO A 28 6.40 -14.00 -19.65
N ALA A 29 6.48 -14.69 -20.79
CA ALA A 29 5.30 -15.21 -21.49
C ALA A 29 4.44 -16.17 -20.64
N PHE A 30 5.06 -16.85 -19.64
CA PHE A 30 4.37 -17.78 -18.75
C PHE A 30 3.43 -17.11 -17.73
N ILE A 31 3.52 -15.79 -17.53
CA ILE A 31 2.66 -15.07 -16.58
C ILE A 31 1.19 -15.11 -17.01
N TYR A 32 0.92 -14.99 -18.31
CA TYR A 32 -0.46 -15.01 -18.83
C TYR A 32 -1.16 -16.36 -18.58
N PRO A 33 -0.57 -17.51 -18.96
CA PRO A 33 -1.13 -18.83 -18.60
C PRO A 33 -1.34 -19.01 -17.09
N LEU A 34 -0.41 -18.52 -16.26
CA LEU A 34 -0.51 -18.67 -14.80
C LEU A 34 -1.72 -17.92 -14.23
N ILE A 35 -1.98 -16.71 -14.73
CA ILE A 35 -3.13 -15.89 -14.32
C ILE A 35 -4.45 -16.54 -14.78
N GLU A 36 -4.50 -17.05 -16.02
CA GLU A 36 -5.65 -17.76 -16.56
C GLU A 36 -5.98 -19.01 -15.74
N LEU A 37 -4.95 -19.78 -15.34
CA LEU A 37 -5.12 -21.00 -14.56
C LEU A 37 -5.65 -20.75 -13.14
N GLN A 38 -5.30 -19.62 -12.52
CA GLN A 38 -5.67 -19.32 -11.14
C GLN A 38 -6.77 -18.26 -10.98
N SER A 39 -7.37 -17.78 -12.07
CA SER A 39 -8.41 -16.73 -12.04
C SER A 39 -8.05 -15.55 -11.13
N ILE A 40 -6.77 -15.16 -11.13
CA ILE A 40 -6.28 -14.07 -10.28
C ILE A 40 -6.79 -12.76 -10.87
N MET A 41 -7.77 -12.14 -10.22
CA MET A 41 -8.38 -10.89 -10.68
C MET A 41 -7.80 -9.64 -10.00
N ARG A 42 -7.10 -9.80 -8.88
CA ARG A 42 -6.60 -8.69 -8.07
C ARG A 42 -5.19 -8.95 -7.55
N LEU A 43 -4.35 -7.93 -7.63
CA LEU A 43 -3.05 -7.88 -6.97
C LEU A 43 -3.09 -6.83 -5.87
N LEU A 44 -2.72 -7.23 -4.66
CA LEU A 44 -2.50 -6.33 -3.53
C LEU A 44 -1.00 -6.06 -3.40
N VAL A 45 -0.63 -4.78 -3.34
CA VAL A 45 0.73 -4.34 -3.04
C VAL A 45 0.65 -3.45 -1.80
N GLU A 46 1.05 -4.00 -0.66
CA GLU A 46 1.10 -3.25 0.59
C GLU A 46 2.40 -2.47 0.71
N ASP A 47 2.32 -1.26 1.28
CA ASP A 47 3.46 -0.40 1.61
C ASP A 47 4.42 -0.18 0.43
N ILE A 48 3.89 0.32 -0.69
CA ILE A 48 4.66 0.54 -1.93
C ILE A 48 5.88 1.47 -1.72
N ASP A 49 5.87 2.27 -0.66
CA ASP A 49 6.97 3.17 -0.29
C ASP A 49 8.29 2.41 -0.05
N ASP A 50 8.23 1.15 0.37
CA ASP A 50 9.42 0.29 0.54
C ASP A 50 10.11 -0.01 -0.81
N PHE A 51 9.39 0.11 -1.92
CA PHE A 51 9.92 0.02 -3.28
C PHE A 51 10.28 1.39 -3.88
N ALA A 52 10.13 2.47 -3.12
CA ALA A 52 10.33 3.85 -3.57
C ALA A 52 11.26 4.69 -2.67
N VAL A 53 12.09 4.03 -1.84
CA VAL A 53 13.00 4.66 -0.86
C VAL A 53 13.92 5.74 -1.48
N THR A 54 14.29 5.58 -2.76
CA THR A 54 15.09 6.54 -3.53
C THR A 54 14.40 6.92 -4.83
N ILE A 55 14.74 8.10 -5.40
CA ILE A 55 14.19 8.55 -6.69
C ILE A 55 14.42 7.53 -7.82
N PRO A 56 15.61 6.90 -7.98
CA PRO A 56 15.81 5.84 -8.97
C PRO A 56 14.91 4.62 -8.73
N MET A 57 14.75 4.18 -7.48
CA MET A 57 13.87 3.07 -7.14
C MET A 57 12.41 3.40 -7.47
N ARG A 58 11.94 4.60 -7.11
CA ARG A 58 10.61 5.09 -7.49
C ARG A 58 10.38 5.00 -9.01
N LYS A 59 11.31 5.53 -9.81
CA LYS A 59 11.21 5.48 -11.29
C LYS A 59 11.15 4.05 -11.81
N MET A 60 11.96 3.15 -11.25
CA MET A 60 11.97 1.74 -11.62
C MET A 60 10.64 1.07 -11.26
N THR A 61 10.13 1.29 -10.05
CA THR A 61 8.86 0.73 -9.56
C THR A 61 7.69 1.22 -10.40
N ILE A 62 7.60 2.52 -10.72
CA ILE A 62 6.60 3.07 -11.64
C ILE A 62 6.68 2.38 -13.01
N GLY A 63 7.90 2.18 -13.54
CA GLY A 63 8.11 1.48 -14.81
C GLY A 63 7.61 0.04 -14.79
N HIS A 64 7.90 -0.70 -13.72
CA HIS A 64 7.43 -2.07 -13.53
C HIS A 64 5.92 -2.13 -13.37
N LEU A 65 5.33 -1.31 -12.51
CA LEU A 65 3.88 -1.23 -12.32
C LEU A 65 3.17 -0.89 -13.62
N SER A 66 3.69 0.07 -14.38
CA SER A 66 3.11 0.49 -15.66
C SER A 66 3.11 -0.64 -16.69
N LYS A 67 4.21 -1.39 -16.72
CA LYS A 67 4.39 -2.53 -17.61
C LYS A 67 3.43 -3.67 -17.26
N ILE A 68 3.33 -4.01 -15.98
CA ILE A 68 2.41 -5.04 -15.48
C ILE A 68 0.96 -4.62 -15.75
N ALA A 69 0.59 -3.38 -15.44
CA ALA A 69 -0.74 -2.84 -15.71
C ALA A 69 -1.10 -2.90 -17.20
N SER A 70 -0.15 -2.61 -18.09
CA SER A 70 -0.39 -2.67 -19.55
C SER A 70 -0.52 -4.11 -20.07
N ALA A 71 0.27 -5.04 -19.53
CA ALA A 71 0.19 -6.45 -19.91
C ALA A 71 -1.05 -7.14 -19.36
N LEU A 72 -1.54 -6.73 -18.19
CA LEU A 72 -2.63 -7.40 -17.48
C LEU A 72 -3.85 -6.48 -17.35
N PRO A 73 -4.51 -6.11 -18.48
CA PRO A 73 -5.61 -5.15 -18.47
C PRO A 73 -6.84 -5.62 -17.67
N GLY A 74 -7.03 -6.93 -17.52
CA GLY A 74 -8.13 -7.52 -16.75
C GLY A 74 -7.88 -7.62 -15.24
N MET A 75 -6.69 -7.28 -14.76
CA MET A 75 -6.33 -7.36 -13.34
C MET A 75 -6.46 -6.00 -12.65
N SER A 76 -7.04 -5.99 -11.45
CA SER A 76 -7.10 -4.81 -10.60
C SER A 76 -5.89 -4.75 -9.65
N PHE A 77 -5.35 -3.56 -9.42
CA PHE A 77 -4.26 -3.34 -8.49
C PHE A 77 -4.79 -2.54 -7.30
N ILE A 78 -4.57 -3.07 -6.10
CA ILE A 78 -4.81 -2.35 -4.85
C ILE A 78 -3.43 -2.04 -4.28
N ILE A 79 -3.09 -0.76 -4.17
CA ILE A 79 -1.77 -0.31 -3.73
C ILE A 79 -1.99 0.52 -2.47
N SER A 80 -1.32 0.16 -1.38
CA SER A 80 -1.29 1.00 -0.17
C SER A 80 0.04 1.75 -0.08
N GLN A 81 -0.04 2.95 0.49
CA GLN A 81 1.10 3.84 0.72
C GLN A 81 0.88 4.62 2.01
N THR A 82 1.96 4.87 2.75
CA THR A 82 1.99 5.72 3.93
C THR A 82 2.77 6.99 3.62
N LEU A 83 2.05 8.03 3.19
CA LEU A 83 2.59 9.35 2.78
C LEU A 83 3.47 10.06 3.84
N SER A 84 3.60 9.51 5.05
CA SER A 84 4.36 10.10 6.15
C SER A 84 5.87 9.78 6.13
N ARG A 85 6.37 9.00 5.15
CA ARG A 85 7.77 8.50 5.16
C ARG A 85 8.73 9.18 4.18
N TRP A 86 8.51 10.48 3.94
CA TRP A 86 9.47 11.44 3.37
C TRP A 86 9.30 11.70 1.88
N ASP A 87 9.14 12.99 1.58
CA ASP A 87 9.35 13.61 0.28
C ASP A 87 8.27 13.31 -0.79
N HIS A 88 7.57 14.37 -1.23
CA HIS A 88 6.64 14.27 -2.38
C HIS A 88 7.34 13.66 -3.60
N ASP A 89 8.64 13.93 -3.75
CA ASP A 89 9.49 13.43 -4.83
C ASP A 89 9.71 11.91 -4.80
N ARG A 90 9.45 11.25 -3.67
CA ARG A 90 9.62 9.80 -3.46
C ARG A 90 8.30 9.04 -3.39
N SER A 91 7.17 9.73 -3.24
CA SER A 91 5.85 9.10 -3.31
C SER A 91 5.51 8.62 -4.73
N ILE A 92 4.89 7.45 -4.85
CA ILE A 92 4.36 6.96 -6.12
C ILE A 92 2.92 7.46 -6.25
N GLN A 93 2.67 8.36 -7.18
CA GLN A 93 1.31 8.82 -7.47
C GLN A 93 0.64 7.81 -8.40
N HIS A 94 -0.67 7.55 -8.25
CA HIS A 94 -1.35 6.60 -9.15
C HIS A 94 -1.35 7.10 -10.60
N SER A 95 -1.31 8.43 -10.78
CA SER A 95 -1.17 9.09 -12.07
C SER A 95 0.17 8.84 -12.77
N ASP A 96 1.22 8.46 -12.03
CA ASP A 96 2.52 8.10 -12.61
C ASP A 96 2.48 6.73 -13.33
N ILE A 97 1.54 5.85 -12.96
CA ILE A 97 1.46 4.47 -13.44
C ILE A 97 0.63 4.42 -14.73
N LYS A 98 1.27 4.11 -15.86
CA LYS A 98 0.60 3.97 -17.16
C LYS A 98 -0.13 2.63 -17.30
N GLY A 99 -1.32 2.61 -17.89
CA GLY A 99 -2.11 1.41 -18.12
C GLY A 99 -3.55 1.76 -18.49
N VAL A 100 -4.36 0.75 -18.83
CA VAL A 100 -5.75 0.95 -19.26
C VAL A 100 -6.76 0.94 -18.11
N GLN A 101 -6.36 0.53 -16.91
CA GLN A 101 -7.27 0.45 -15.76
C GLN A 101 -7.61 1.85 -15.24
N GLY A 102 -8.83 1.99 -14.70
CA GLY A 102 -9.23 3.17 -13.94
C GLY A 102 -8.30 3.44 -12.75
N ARG A 103 -8.31 4.68 -12.28
CA ARG A 103 -7.45 5.16 -11.18
C ARG A 103 -8.33 5.86 -10.17
N ASP A 104 -8.45 5.26 -8.99
CA ASP A 104 -9.13 5.84 -7.84
C ASP A 104 -8.14 5.90 -6.67
N GLU A 105 -8.07 7.05 -6.01
CA GLU A 105 -7.24 7.26 -4.84
C GLU A 105 -8.14 7.48 -3.61
N TYR A 106 -7.84 6.74 -2.54
CA TYR A 106 -8.56 6.83 -1.28
C TYR A 106 -7.57 7.24 -0.19
N HIS A 107 -7.80 8.41 0.41
CA HIS A 107 -6.99 8.88 1.52
C HIS A 107 -7.65 8.54 2.85
N LEU A 108 -7.07 7.58 3.58
CA LEU A 108 -7.44 7.32 4.96
C LEU A 108 -6.89 8.44 5.85
N ARG A 109 -7.78 9.17 6.51
CA ARG A 109 -7.45 10.30 7.40
C ARG A 109 -7.86 9.99 8.83
N SER A 110 -7.32 10.76 9.77
CA SER A 110 -7.87 10.83 11.13
C SER A 110 -9.36 11.20 11.09
N PHE A 111 -10.08 10.87 12.16
CA PHE A 111 -11.45 11.35 12.37
C PHE A 111 -11.49 12.88 12.25
N ALA A 112 -12.51 13.40 11.56
CA ALA A 112 -12.64 14.81 11.21
C ALA A 112 -12.80 15.70 12.45
N ASP A 113 -13.47 15.19 13.47
CA ASP A 113 -13.69 15.88 14.73
C ASP A 113 -13.90 14.89 15.89
N LEU A 114 -13.96 15.45 17.10
CA LEU A 114 -14.20 14.71 18.33
C LEU A 114 -15.58 14.02 18.34
N GLY A 115 -16.59 14.60 17.69
CA GLY A 115 -17.93 14.04 17.63
C GLY A 115 -17.96 12.75 16.83
N GLN A 116 -17.37 12.75 15.62
CA GLN A 116 -17.22 11.57 14.79
C GLN A 116 -16.44 10.47 15.51
N TYR A 117 -15.36 10.86 16.20
CA TYR A 117 -14.54 9.95 16.99
C TYR A 117 -15.34 9.27 18.11
N ILE A 118 -16.03 10.05 18.95
CA ILE A 118 -16.83 9.52 20.05
C ILE A 118 -17.96 8.63 19.54
N ALA A 119 -18.67 9.07 18.49
CA ALA A 119 -19.75 8.30 17.89
C ALA A 119 -19.26 6.95 17.38
N HIS A 120 -18.13 6.92 16.68
CA HIS A 120 -17.51 5.69 16.19
C HIS A 120 -17.20 4.70 17.33
N PHE A 121 -16.45 5.13 18.35
CA PHE A 121 -16.04 4.23 19.43
C PHE A 121 -17.20 3.78 20.32
N LYS A 122 -18.19 4.63 20.57
CA LYS A 122 -19.40 4.23 21.28
C LYS A 122 -20.23 3.22 20.48
N SER A 123 -20.39 3.46 19.18
CA SER A 123 -21.12 2.54 18.31
C SER A 123 -20.41 1.18 18.23
N PHE A 124 -19.08 1.18 18.07
CA PHE A 124 -18.28 -0.03 18.06
C PHE A 124 -18.39 -0.80 19.39
N ALA A 125 -18.21 -0.11 20.53
CA ALA A 125 -18.32 -0.71 21.85
C ALA A 125 -19.71 -1.32 22.10
N ALA A 126 -20.77 -0.61 21.74
CA ALA A 126 -22.12 -1.13 21.82
C ALA A 126 -22.32 -2.39 20.96
N SER A 127 -21.74 -2.43 19.76
CA SER A 127 -21.84 -3.57 18.85
C SER A 127 -21.19 -4.86 19.40
N ILE A 128 -20.23 -4.71 20.32
CA ILE A 128 -19.56 -5.83 21.01
C ILE A 128 -20.05 -6.02 22.46
N GLY A 129 -21.16 -5.39 22.84
CA GLY A 129 -21.78 -5.54 24.16
C GLY A 129 -21.12 -4.75 25.30
N LEU A 130 -20.17 -3.86 25.00
CA LEU A 130 -19.56 -2.96 25.97
C LEU A 130 -20.40 -1.70 26.11
N ASN A 131 -21.26 -1.70 27.13
CA ASN A 131 -22.06 -0.56 27.53
C ASN A 131 -21.29 0.27 28.57
N ASN A 132 -21.38 1.60 28.51
CA ASN A 132 -20.71 2.58 29.41
C ASN A 132 -19.29 3.06 29.01
N VAL A 133 -19.01 3.22 27.71
CA VAL A 133 -17.80 3.94 27.28
C VAL A 133 -17.91 5.43 27.62
N SER A 134 -17.02 5.91 28.49
CA SER A 134 -16.98 7.30 28.93
C SER A 134 -16.62 8.25 27.79
N SER A 135 -17.42 9.30 27.62
CA SER A 135 -17.14 10.36 26.63
C SER A 135 -15.96 11.22 27.03
N SER A 136 -15.72 11.41 28.33
CA SER A 136 -14.56 12.17 28.81
C SER A 136 -13.25 11.43 28.51
N ALA A 137 -13.21 10.12 28.75
CA ALA A 137 -12.04 9.29 28.45
C ALA A 137 -11.73 9.24 26.95
N LEU A 138 -12.77 9.11 26.10
CA LEU A 138 -12.61 9.22 24.64
C LEU A 138 -12.13 10.62 24.21
N GLY A 139 -12.57 11.68 24.91
CA GLY A 139 -12.09 13.04 24.67
C GLY A 139 -10.61 13.21 24.97
N GLU A 140 -10.11 12.61 26.06
CA GLU A 140 -8.68 12.60 26.38
C GLU A 140 -7.87 11.78 25.36
N LEU A 141 -8.38 10.62 24.97
CA LEU A 141 -7.77 9.76 23.94
C LEU A 141 -7.66 10.49 22.60
N TYR A 142 -8.72 11.20 22.20
CA TYR A 142 -8.74 12.02 21.00
C TYR A 142 -7.68 13.12 21.04
N LYS A 143 -7.54 13.84 22.15
CA LYS A 143 -6.52 14.89 22.31
C LYS A 143 -5.09 14.35 22.15
N ARG A 144 -4.81 13.15 22.66
CA ARG A 144 -3.48 12.52 22.57
C ARG A 144 -3.18 11.99 21.17
N THR A 145 -4.19 11.45 20.50
CA THR A 145 -4.02 10.72 19.23
C THR A 145 -4.32 11.59 18.01
N GLY A 146 -4.88 12.78 18.20
CA GLY A 146 -5.37 13.65 17.13
C GLY A 146 -6.44 12.99 16.28
N GLY A 147 -7.23 12.08 16.86
CA GLY A 147 -8.22 11.29 16.12
C GLY A 147 -7.61 10.29 15.13
N ASN A 148 -6.33 9.94 15.23
CA ASN A 148 -5.76 8.89 14.39
C ASN A 148 -6.17 7.50 14.93
N LEU A 149 -6.79 6.66 14.09
CA LEU A 149 -7.28 5.34 14.51
C LEU A 149 -6.15 4.40 14.92
N ALA A 150 -5.06 4.32 14.14
CA ALA A 150 -3.93 3.45 14.46
C ALA A 150 -3.27 3.85 15.80
N SER A 151 -3.00 5.13 15.99
CA SER A 151 -2.49 5.69 17.24
C SER A 151 -3.45 5.45 18.41
N THR A 152 -4.76 5.56 18.17
CA THR A 152 -5.79 5.21 19.16
C THR A 152 -5.68 3.76 19.60
N MET A 153 -5.64 2.82 18.65
CA MET A 153 -5.54 1.39 18.97
C MET A 153 -4.23 1.07 19.72
N LEU A 154 -3.12 1.74 19.37
CA LEU A 154 -1.89 1.64 20.15
C LEU A 154 -2.08 2.10 21.61
N HIS A 155 -2.74 3.22 21.84
CA HIS A 155 -3.00 3.71 23.20
C HIS A 155 -3.96 2.83 24.01
N LEU A 156 -4.85 2.11 23.33
CA LEU A 156 -5.81 1.20 23.97
C LEU A 156 -5.25 -0.20 24.23
N CYS A 157 -4.34 -0.70 23.37
CA CYS A 157 -3.92 -2.10 23.40
C CYS A 157 -2.45 -2.30 23.77
N HIS A 158 -1.58 -1.31 23.53
CA HIS A 158 -0.15 -1.49 23.72
C HIS A 158 0.27 -1.16 25.16
N PRO A 159 0.89 -2.10 25.92
CA PRO A 159 1.16 -1.94 27.35
C PRO A 159 1.93 -0.66 27.72
N LEU A 160 2.90 -0.25 26.91
CA LEU A 160 3.68 0.97 27.16
C LEU A 160 2.84 2.24 27.09
N TYR A 161 1.88 2.32 26.16
CA TYR A 161 1.01 3.47 26.03
C TYR A 161 -0.12 3.43 27.04
N MET A 162 -0.65 2.24 27.35
CA MET A 162 -1.66 2.06 28.40
C MET A 162 -1.15 2.50 29.79
N ARG A 163 0.15 2.37 30.09
CA ARG A 163 0.71 2.85 31.36
C ARG A 163 0.63 4.37 31.53
N GLN A 164 0.47 5.13 30.45
CA GLN A 164 0.30 6.58 30.49
C GLN A 164 -1.13 7.02 30.86
N TRP A 165 -2.04 6.04 31.09
CA TRP A 165 -3.42 6.23 31.53
C TRP A 165 -3.63 6.02 33.04
N LYS A 166 -2.61 5.52 33.74
CA LYS A 166 -2.63 5.31 35.20
C LYS A 166 -1.99 6.47 35.90
#